data_AF-X1VJ43-F1
#
_entry.id   AF-X1VJ43-F1
#
_cell.length_a   1.000
_cell.length_b   1.000
_cell.length_c   1.000
_cell.angle_alpha   90.00
_cell.angle_beta   90.00
_cell.angle_gamma   90.00
#
_symmetry.space_group_name_H-M   'P 1'
#
loop_
_entity.id
_entity.type
_entity.pdbx_description
1 polymer ?
#
loop_
_entity_poly.entity_id
_entity_poly.type
_entity_poly.pdbx_seq_one_letter_code
_entity_poly.pdbx_strand_id
1 'polypeptide(L)'
;FTTQEYFVVDDFEDYNDYPPNEIWSTWLDGYGDPTNGATVGYPAPDWNLDEHYVETAIVHGGRQAMPYFYDNSGPANYSEATFTLSSQHDWTMKGAGVLSLRFKGKPAGFIEEPAGTYTMTAAGTDIWDEADEFRYAYKQLSGDGSIVAQVLSVEDTHEWSKAGVMIRETLDAGSKFAALYMTSDNGCRFQSRSSTNSSATSDSDVTTLADVNTPHWVKLERIG
;
A
#
# COMPACT_ATOMS: atom_id res chain seq x y z
N PHE A 1 27.26 -38.86 -8.91
CA PHE A 1 27.46 -37.41 -8.73
C PHE A 1 26.09 -36.82 -8.45
N THR A 2 25.85 -36.29 -7.26
CA THR A 2 24.65 -35.52 -6.94
C THR A 2 24.92 -34.08 -7.34
N THR A 3 24.15 -33.56 -8.29
CA THR A 3 24.14 -32.13 -8.62
C THR A 3 23.32 -31.41 -7.56
N GLN A 4 23.88 -30.37 -6.96
CA GLN A 4 23.15 -29.50 -6.05
C GLN A 4 22.20 -28.62 -6.89
N GLU A 5 20.89 -28.81 -6.73
CA GLU A 5 19.87 -28.07 -7.51
C GLU A 5 19.77 -26.60 -7.09
N TYR A 6 20.13 -26.28 -5.84
CA TYR A 6 20.22 -24.92 -5.32
C TYR A 6 21.21 -24.84 -4.15
N PHE A 7 21.84 -23.69 -3.95
CA PHE A 7 22.52 -23.35 -2.71
C PHE A 7 21.77 -22.18 -2.05
N VAL A 8 21.57 -22.28 -0.74
CA VAL A 8 20.99 -21.19 0.05
C VAL A 8 22.13 -20.23 0.40
N VAL A 9 21.86 -18.92 0.27
CA VAL A 9 22.69 -17.88 0.86
C VAL A 9 22.23 -17.77 2.32
N ASP A 10 22.99 -18.36 3.23
CA ASP A 10 22.57 -18.60 4.62
C ASP A 10 22.55 -17.32 5.48
N ASP A 11 23.12 -16.22 4.98
CA ASP A 11 23.36 -15.01 5.76
C ASP A 11 22.22 -13.96 5.66
N PHE A 12 21.22 -14.18 4.79
CA PHE A 12 20.16 -13.18 4.55
C PHE A 12 19.23 -12.99 5.76
N GLU A 13 19.09 -14.03 6.58
CA GLU A 13 18.26 -14.08 7.79
C GLU A 13 19.06 -14.39 9.05
N ASP A 14 20.38 -14.12 9.10
CA ASP A 14 21.24 -14.41 10.29
C ASP A 14 21.15 -13.33 11.39
N TYR A 15 20.15 -12.44 11.30
CA TYR A 15 19.80 -11.49 12.34
C TYR A 15 18.95 -12.14 13.45
N ASN A 16 18.72 -11.44 14.56
CA ASN A 16 17.78 -11.82 15.60
C ASN A 16 17.37 -10.59 16.43
N ASP A 17 16.79 -10.80 17.61
CA ASP A 17 16.37 -9.74 18.53
C ASP A 17 17.48 -9.17 19.42
N TYR A 18 18.64 -9.82 19.46
CA TYR A 18 19.65 -9.64 20.49
C TYR A 18 21.03 -9.28 19.93
N PRO A 19 21.82 -8.49 20.69
CA PRO A 19 23.20 -8.19 20.31
C PRO A 19 24.07 -9.43 20.15
N PRO A 20 25.03 -9.44 19.20
CA PRO A 20 25.39 -8.34 18.29
C PRO A 20 24.67 -8.37 16.92
N ASN A 21 23.71 -9.28 16.76
CA ASN A 21 23.09 -9.57 15.47
C ASN A 21 21.66 -9.04 15.43
N GLU A 22 21.36 -7.92 16.09
CA GLU A 22 20.04 -7.33 15.99
C GLU A 22 19.70 -7.02 14.53
N ILE A 23 18.41 -7.05 14.20
CA ILE A 23 17.97 -6.86 12.81
C ILE A 23 18.45 -5.54 12.18
N TRP A 24 18.46 -4.44 12.94
CA TRP A 24 18.98 -3.13 12.49
C TRP A 24 20.52 -3.03 12.52
N SER A 25 21.21 -3.91 13.27
CA SER A 25 22.68 -4.04 13.23
C SER A 25 23.11 -4.76 11.96
N THR A 26 22.25 -5.64 11.44
CA THR A 26 22.49 -6.47 10.27
C THR A 26 22.07 -5.74 8.99
N TRP A 27 20.85 -5.22 8.94
CA TRP A 27 20.31 -4.46 7.81
C TRP A 27 20.35 -2.97 8.10
N LEU A 28 21.04 -2.22 7.24
CA LEU A 28 21.00 -0.76 7.26
C LEU A 28 19.71 -0.30 6.60
N ASP A 29 18.86 0.42 7.31
CA ASP A 29 17.59 0.93 6.81
C ASP A 29 17.55 2.47 6.83
N GLY A 30 16.35 3.06 6.85
CA GLY A 30 16.12 4.49 6.90
C GLY A 30 15.96 5.06 8.31
N TYR A 31 16.14 4.26 9.37
CA TYR A 31 15.90 4.75 10.72
C TYR A 31 16.83 5.91 11.08
N GLY A 32 16.23 7.07 11.37
CA GLY A 32 16.96 8.31 11.67
C GLY A 32 17.43 9.10 10.44
N ASP A 33 17.19 8.62 9.22
CA ASP A 33 17.42 9.35 7.97
C ASP A 33 16.08 9.83 7.38
N PRO A 34 15.80 11.15 7.39
CA PRO A 34 14.54 11.68 6.86
C PRO A 34 14.38 11.47 5.35
N THR A 35 15.43 11.09 4.62
CA THR A 35 15.38 10.89 3.17
C THR A 35 15.09 9.44 2.76
N ASN A 36 15.18 8.49 3.70
CA ASN A 36 14.92 7.08 3.49
C ASN A 36 13.75 6.62 4.38
N GLY A 37 12.61 6.28 3.76
CA GLY A 37 11.39 5.90 4.46
C GLY A 37 11.37 4.47 5.00
N ALA A 38 12.45 3.69 4.87
CA ALA A 38 12.48 2.29 5.28
C ALA A 38 12.65 2.12 6.80
N THR A 39 11.98 1.11 7.35
CA THR A 39 12.26 0.60 8.70
C THR A 39 12.25 -0.92 8.67
N VAL A 40 13.34 -1.53 9.12
CA VAL A 40 13.50 -2.98 9.20
C VAL A 40 13.25 -3.44 10.64
N GLY A 41 12.44 -4.49 10.77
CA GLY A 41 12.00 -5.01 12.06
C GLY A 41 10.77 -4.29 12.62
N TYR A 42 10.06 -4.96 13.52
CA TYR A 42 8.93 -4.38 14.24
C TYR A 42 9.42 -3.25 15.16
N PRO A 43 8.91 -2.01 15.03
CA PRO A 43 9.33 -0.93 15.90
C PRO A 43 8.76 -1.15 17.31
N ALA A 44 9.64 -1.13 18.32
CA ALA A 44 9.28 -1.16 19.74
C ALA A 44 8.37 -2.33 20.20
N PRO A 45 8.82 -3.60 20.10
CA PRO A 45 8.07 -4.75 20.57
C PRO A 45 7.82 -4.71 22.09
N ASP A 46 6.63 -5.13 22.52
CA ASP A 46 6.31 -5.38 23.92
C ASP A 46 6.75 -6.79 24.34
N TRP A 47 7.92 -6.85 24.98
CA TRP A 47 8.50 -8.08 25.52
C TRP A 47 7.62 -8.81 26.54
N ASN A 48 6.68 -8.10 27.21
CA ASN A 48 5.77 -8.76 28.15
C ASN A 48 4.69 -9.58 27.44
N LEU A 49 4.49 -9.32 26.15
CA LEU A 49 3.56 -10.01 25.27
C LEU A 49 4.27 -10.98 24.31
N ASP A 50 5.55 -11.28 24.56
CA ASP A 50 6.37 -12.15 23.70
C ASP A 50 6.47 -11.62 22.25
N GLU A 51 6.50 -10.30 22.10
CA GLU A 51 6.75 -9.65 20.81
C GLU A 51 8.25 -9.60 20.51
N HIS A 52 8.56 -9.56 19.22
CA HIS A 52 9.92 -9.64 18.69
C HIS A 52 10.14 -8.52 17.66
N TYR A 53 11.39 -8.12 17.47
CA TYR A 53 11.77 -7.28 16.33
C TYR A 53 11.67 -8.05 15.01
N VAL A 54 11.90 -9.36 15.05
CA VAL A 54 11.80 -10.26 13.91
C VAL A 54 10.37 -10.83 13.72
N GLU A 55 10.01 -11.23 12.50
CA GLU A 55 8.74 -11.92 12.23
C GLU A 55 8.91 -13.43 12.43
N THR A 56 8.18 -14.03 13.36
CA THR A 56 8.29 -15.46 13.71
C THR A 56 7.06 -16.29 13.32
N ALA A 57 5.92 -15.66 13.01
CA ALA A 57 4.68 -16.32 12.66
C ALA A 57 4.47 -16.43 11.15
N ILE A 58 4.91 -15.42 10.39
CA ILE A 58 4.74 -15.31 8.95
C ILE A 58 6.08 -15.55 8.24
N VAL A 59 6.40 -16.83 8.05
CA VAL A 59 7.71 -17.27 7.56
C VAL A 59 7.53 -18.17 6.34
N HIS A 60 8.35 -17.98 5.29
CA HIS A 60 8.33 -18.86 4.10
C HIS A 60 9.04 -20.20 4.37
N GLY A 61 10.16 -20.16 5.09
CA GLY A 61 10.93 -21.31 5.59
C GLY A 61 11.92 -20.85 6.64
N GLY A 62 12.54 -21.75 7.40
CA GLY A 62 13.42 -21.36 8.51
C GLY A 62 12.67 -20.96 9.78
N ARG A 63 13.22 -20.02 10.55
CA ARG A 63 12.71 -19.63 11.89
C ARG A 63 12.08 -18.25 11.92
N GLN A 64 12.36 -17.40 10.93
CA GLN A 64 11.97 -16.01 10.93
C GLN A 64 11.88 -15.45 9.51
N ALA A 65 11.30 -14.25 9.37
CA ALA A 65 11.35 -13.42 8.18
C ALA A 65 11.70 -11.99 8.58
N MET A 66 12.11 -11.15 7.62
CA MET A 66 12.47 -9.76 7.86
C MET A 66 11.22 -8.88 7.71
N PRO A 67 10.70 -8.25 8.78
CA PRO A 67 9.71 -7.19 8.62
C PRO A 67 10.35 -6.02 7.87
N TYR A 68 9.66 -5.51 6.86
CA TYR A 68 10.08 -4.34 6.10
C TYR A 68 8.89 -3.39 5.99
N PHE A 69 9.02 -2.24 6.63
CA PHE A 69 8.06 -1.13 6.58
C PHE A 69 8.61 -0.01 5.71
N TYR A 70 7.71 0.75 5.10
CA TYR A 70 8.05 1.92 4.31
C TYR A 70 7.03 3.04 4.55
N ASP A 71 7.52 4.26 4.71
CA ASP A 71 6.71 5.49 4.77
C ASP A 71 7.41 6.62 4.01
N ASN A 72 6.82 7.00 2.88
CA ASN A 72 7.30 8.10 2.02
C ASN A 72 6.34 9.30 2.04
N SER A 73 5.47 9.41 3.04
CA SER A 73 4.55 10.55 3.18
C SER A 73 5.25 11.85 3.63
N GLY A 74 6.48 11.73 4.13
CA GLY A 74 7.31 12.85 4.59
C GLY A 74 8.43 13.24 3.60
N PRO A 75 9.62 13.64 4.09
CA PRO A 75 10.73 14.08 3.23
C PRO A 75 11.40 12.95 2.42
N ALA A 76 11.07 11.70 2.70
CA ALA A 76 11.63 10.54 2.01
C ALA A 76 10.99 10.37 0.63
N ASN A 77 11.85 10.19 -0.40
CA ASN A 77 11.40 9.91 -1.78
C ASN A 77 11.65 8.45 -2.17
N TYR A 78 12.26 7.67 -1.29
CA TYR A 78 12.57 6.26 -1.48
C TYR A 78 12.58 5.56 -0.13
N SER A 79 12.46 4.24 -0.15
CA SER A 79 12.65 3.39 1.02
C SER A 79 13.58 2.26 0.61
N GLU A 80 14.73 2.16 1.26
CA GLU A 80 15.75 1.16 0.98
C GLU A 80 16.30 0.57 2.28
N ALA A 81 16.47 -0.75 2.29
CA ALA A 81 17.34 -1.42 3.25
C ALA A 81 18.47 -2.15 2.53
N THR A 82 19.67 -2.05 3.06
CA THR A 82 20.89 -2.63 2.48
C THR A 82 21.53 -3.60 3.46
N PHE A 83 21.86 -4.77 2.96
CA PHE A 83 22.73 -5.74 3.62
C PHE A 83 23.99 -5.94 2.79
N THR A 84 25.15 -5.81 3.43
CA THR A 84 26.44 -6.06 2.77
C THR A 84 26.84 -7.51 3.02
N LEU A 85 26.89 -8.30 1.95
CA LEU A 85 27.39 -9.67 2.01
C LEU A 85 28.90 -9.67 2.28
N SER A 86 29.38 -10.52 3.17
CA SER A 86 30.80 -10.57 3.54
C SER A 86 31.53 -11.77 2.92
N SER A 87 30.82 -12.88 2.68
CA SER A 87 31.43 -14.17 2.30
C SER A 87 30.93 -14.76 0.96
N GLN A 88 29.86 -14.20 0.37
CA GLN A 88 29.28 -14.63 -0.91
C GLN A 88 29.07 -13.46 -1.87
N HIS A 89 29.95 -13.35 -2.86
CA HIS A 89 29.92 -12.29 -3.88
C HIS A 89 29.86 -12.82 -5.33
N ASP A 90 30.22 -14.09 -5.54
CA ASP A 90 30.17 -14.73 -6.86
C ASP A 90 28.89 -15.53 -7.02
N TRP A 91 27.85 -14.83 -7.46
CA TRP A 91 26.54 -15.41 -7.78
C TRP A 91 26.55 -16.28 -9.04
N THR A 92 27.66 -16.32 -9.78
CA THR A 92 27.83 -17.21 -10.93
C THR A 92 28.50 -18.53 -10.54
N MET A 93 28.98 -18.64 -9.30
CA MET A 93 29.61 -19.85 -8.79
C MET A 93 28.67 -21.04 -8.98
N LYS A 94 29.23 -22.16 -9.49
CA LYS A 94 28.49 -23.39 -9.84
C LYS A 94 27.43 -23.23 -10.95
N GLY A 95 27.45 -22.14 -11.72
CA GLY A 95 26.56 -21.97 -12.88
C GLY A 95 25.11 -21.63 -12.50
N ALA A 96 24.90 -21.01 -11.33
CA ALA A 96 23.59 -20.50 -10.96
C ALA A 96 23.07 -19.51 -12.02
N GLY A 97 21.88 -19.79 -12.55
CA GLY A 97 21.22 -18.97 -13.57
C GLY A 97 20.01 -18.18 -13.07
N VAL A 98 19.61 -18.38 -11.81
CA VAL A 98 18.41 -17.78 -11.22
C VAL A 98 18.66 -17.42 -9.75
N LEU A 99 18.34 -16.19 -9.39
CA LEU A 99 18.16 -15.75 -8.00
C LEU A 99 16.66 -15.82 -7.67
N SER A 100 16.30 -16.42 -6.53
CA SER A 100 14.93 -16.46 -6.03
C SER A 100 14.84 -15.73 -4.70
N LEU A 101 13.97 -14.72 -4.61
CA LEU A 101 13.63 -14.03 -3.37
C LEU A 101 12.17 -14.33 -3.02
N ARG A 102 11.87 -14.49 -1.73
CA ARG A 102 10.53 -14.72 -1.21
C ARG A 102 10.15 -13.55 -0.33
N PHE A 103 9.06 -12.88 -0.68
CA PHE A 103 8.48 -11.80 0.12
C PHE A 103 6.98 -12.07 0.26
N LYS A 104 6.40 -11.64 1.38
CA LYS A 104 4.96 -11.66 1.59
C LYS A 104 4.49 -10.24 1.89
N GLY A 105 4.03 -9.55 0.87
CA GLY A 105 3.26 -8.32 1.03
C GLY A 105 1.76 -8.62 1.02
N LYS A 106 0.95 -7.67 1.50
CA LYS A 106 -0.42 -7.48 0.97
C LYS A 106 -0.31 -6.46 -0.17
N PRO A 107 0.16 -6.85 -1.37
CA PRO A 107 0.15 -5.92 -2.49
C PRO A 107 -1.29 -5.45 -2.68
N ALA A 108 -1.47 -4.20 -3.10
CA ALA A 108 -2.78 -3.71 -3.43
C ALA A 108 -3.38 -4.62 -4.54
N GLY A 109 -4.30 -5.52 -4.18
CA GLY A 109 -4.90 -6.48 -5.11
C GLY A 109 -5.92 -5.79 -6.00
N PHE A 110 -5.90 -6.04 -7.31
CA PHE A 110 -7.00 -5.70 -8.22
C PHE A 110 -7.42 -6.99 -8.90
N ILE A 111 -8.56 -7.52 -8.52
CA ILE A 111 -9.07 -8.82 -8.96
C ILE A 111 -10.44 -8.59 -9.58
N GLU A 112 -10.65 -9.07 -10.81
CA GLU A 112 -11.96 -9.12 -11.44
C GLU A 112 -12.51 -10.54 -11.38
N GLU A 113 -13.33 -10.83 -10.37
CA GLU A 113 -13.96 -12.14 -10.23
C GLU A 113 -15.28 -12.03 -9.45
N PRO A 114 -16.44 -12.40 -10.04
CA PRO A 114 -16.65 -12.75 -11.45
C PRO A 114 -16.48 -11.53 -12.38
N ALA A 115 -16.53 -11.74 -13.70
CA ALA A 115 -16.48 -10.65 -14.69
C ALA A 115 -17.49 -9.52 -14.36
N GLY A 116 -16.99 -8.28 -14.33
CA GLY A 116 -17.74 -7.08 -13.92
C GLY A 116 -17.76 -6.80 -12.41
N THR A 117 -17.17 -7.65 -11.57
CA THR A 117 -17.01 -7.43 -10.13
C THR A 117 -15.54 -7.27 -9.80
N TYR A 118 -15.18 -6.09 -9.28
CA TYR A 118 -13.79 -5.74 -8.99
C TYR A 118 -13.57 -5.65 -7.47
N THR A 119 -12.63 -6.43 -6.96
CA THR A 119 -12.06 -6.26 -5.62
C THR A 119 -10.77 -5.47 -5.75
N MET A 120 -10.73 -4.30 -5.11
CA MET A 120 -9.60 -3.38 -5.18
C MET A 120 -9.14 -2.99 -3.78
N THR A 121 -7.90 -3.29 -3.44
CA THR A 121 -7.22 -2.76 -2.25
C THR A 121 -6.59 -1.41 -2.60
N ALA A 122 -6.68 -0.43 -1.72
CA ALA A 122 -6.06 0.88 -1.88
C ALA A 122 -5.31 1.28 -0.59
N ALA A 123 -4.36 2.20 -0.74
CA ALA A 123 -3.66 2.88 0.34
C ALA A 123 -3.33 4.31 -0.12
N GLY A 124 -2.95 5.17 0.82
CA GLY A 124 -2.66 6.58 0.58
C GLY A 124 -3.18 7.46 1.72
N THR A 125 -2.88 8.75 1.66
CA THR A 125 -3.18 9.73 2.71
C THR A 125 -4.64 10.16 2.72
N ASP A 126 -5.16 10.73 1.63
CA ASP A 126 -6.58 10.95 1.30
C ASP A 126 -6.67 11.60 -0.10
N ILE A 127 -7.86 12.03 -0.50
CA ILE A 127 -8.13 12.94 -1.63
C ILE A 127 -8.57 14.34 -1.15
N TRP A 128 -8.31 14.69 0.12
CA TRP A 128 -8.80 15.91 0.76
C TRP A 128 -7.91 17.13 0.51
N ASP A 129 -6.59 16.99 0.66
CA ASP A 129 -5.67 18.13 0.60
C ASP A 129 -5.29 18.52 -0.83
N GLU A 130 -4.16 19.20 -1.02
CA GLU A 130 -3.72 19.69 -2.33
C GLU A 130 -3.23 18.58 -3.26
N ALA A 131 -2.90 17.39 -2.72
CA ALA A 131 -2.39 16.25 -3.45
C ALA A 131 -3.12 14.97 -3.01
N ASP A 132 -3.67 14.23 -3.98
CA ASP A 132 -4.33 12.95 -3.76
C ASP A 132 -3.33 11.81 -3.66
N GLU A 133 -3.54 10.90 -2.70
CA GLU A 133 -2.93 9.57 -2.69
C GLU A 133 -4.00 8.50 -2.53
N PHE A 134 -4.24 7.73 -3.59
CA PHE A 134 -5.26 6.69 -3.63
C PHE A 134 -4.99 5.75 -4.81
N ARG A 135 -5.83 4.71 -4.94
CA ARG A 135 -5.81 3.83 -6.11
C ARG A 135 -6.95 4.15 -7.06
N TYR A 136 -6.63 4.25 -8.35
CA TYR A 136 -7.58 4.59 -9.40
C TYR A 136 -7.51 3.60 -10.58
N ALA A 137 -8.59 2.86 -10.81
CA ALA A 137 -8.82 2.14 -12.06
C ALA A 137 -9.62 3.03 -13.01
N TYR A 138 -9.12 3.24 -14.23
CA TYR A 138 -9.65 4.31 -15.08
C TYR A 138 -9.76 3.94 -16.55
N LYS A 139 -10.60 4.72 -17.23
CA LYS A 139 -10.69 4.78 -18.69
C LYS A 139 -10.87 6.25 -19.07
N GLN A 140 -10.25 6.65 -20.17
CA GLN A 140 -10.38 8.02 -20.66
C GLN A 140 -11.81 8.29 -21.13
N LEU A 141 -12.38 9.41 -20.69
CA LEU A 141 -13.65 9.97 -21.15
C LEU A 141 -13.36 11.24 -21.97
N SER A 142 -14.15 11.49 -23.02
CA SER A 142 -14.11 12.73 -23.79
C SER A 142 -15.53 13.21 -24.04
N GLY A 143 -15.79 14.48 -23.75
CA GLY A 143 -17.15 15.04 -23.78
C GLY A 143 -18.04 14.48 -22.67
N ASP A 144 -19.34 14.48 -22.92
CA ASP A 144 -20.35 14.00 -21.99
C ASP A 144 -20.19 12.51 -21.68
N GLY A 145 -20.51 12.12 -20.45
CA GLY A 145 -20.47 10.72 -20.06
C GLY A 145 -20.97 10.47 -18.66
N SER A 146 -21.12 9.19 -18.34
CA SER A 146 -21.48 8.76 -16.99
C SER A 146 -20.67 7.55 -16.57
N ILE A 147 -20.48 7.42 -15.27
CA ILE A 147 -19.90 6.25 -14.62
C ILE A 147 -20.84 5.80 -13.52
N VAL A 148 -21.11 4.50 -13.47
CA VAL A 148 -22.04 3.87 -12.53
C VAL A 148 -21.36 2.64 -11.96
N ALA A 149 -21.42 2.46 -10.65
CA ALA A 149 -20.94 1.27 -9.98
C ALA A 149 -21.81 0.92 -8.77
N GLN A 150 -21.94 -0.37 -8.46
CA GLN A 150 -22.45 -0.81 -7.18
C GLN A 150 -21.27 -1.02 -6.24
N VAL A 151 -21.18 -0.23 -5.18
CA VAL A 151 -20.21 -0.47 -4.12
C VAL A 151 -20.79 -1.57 -3.23
N LEU A 152 -20.21 -2.76 -3.29
CA LEU A 152 -20.70 -3.93 -2.55
C LEU A 152 -20.35 -3.88 -1.07
N SER A 153 -19.13 -3.44 -0.76
CA SER A 153 -18.59 -3.33 0.60
C SER A 153 -17.40 -2.38 0.60
N VAL A 154 -17.16 -1.74 1.74
CA VAL A 154 -15.89 -1.06 2.07
C VAL A 154 -15.36 -1.70 3.34
N GLU A 155 -14.10 -2.12 3.36
CA GLU A 155 -13.47 -2.63 4.57
C GLU A 155 -13.25 -1.47 5.56
N ASP A 156 -13.64 -1.66 6.81
CA ASP A 156 -13.52 -0.62 7.83
C ASP A 156 -12.11 -0.59 8.42
N THR A 157 -11.17 -0.03 7.66
CA THR A 157 -9.81 0.25 8.12
C THR A 157 -9.68 1.60 8.83
N HIS A 158 -10.70 2.46 8.67
CA HIS A 158 -10.84 3.82 9.20
C HIS A 158 -12.23 4.32 8.84
N GLU A 159 -12.89 5.14 9.67
CA GLU A 159 -14.27 5.64 9.46
C GLU A 159 -14.49 6.39 8.12
N TRP A 160 -13.40 6.87 7.50
CA TRP A 160 -13.37 7.56 6.20
C TRP A 160 -12.79 6.72 5.06
N SER A 161 -12.54 5.42 5.29
CA SER A 161 -12.18 4.48 4.22
C SER A 161 -13.25 4.52 3.15
N LYS A 162 -12.87 4.64 1.88
CA LYS A 162 -13.79 5.02 0.80
C LYS A 162 -13.66 4.17 -0.45
N ALA A 163 -14.80 3.90 -1.09
CA ALA A 163 -14.87 3.30 -2.41
C ALA A 163 -16.03 3.89 -3.23
N GLY A 164 -15.79 4.16 -4.51
CA GLY A 164 -16.81 4.79 -5.34
C GLY A 164 -16.34 5.09 -6.75
N VAL A 165 -16.98 6.09 -7.35
CA VAL A 165 -16.72 6.53 -8.73
C VAL A 165 -16.18 7.96 -8.72
N MET A 166 -15.29 8.24 -9.67
CA MET A 166 -14.66 9.55 -9.82
C MET A 166 -14.48 9.88 -11.29
N ILE A 167 -14.70 11.15 -11.64
CA ILE A 167 -14.30 11.77 -12.90
C ILE A 167 -13.22 12.81 -12.56
N ARG A 168 -12.01 12.65 -13.12
CA ARG A 168 -10.84 13.52 -12.87
C ARG A 168 -10.19 14.01 -14.16
N GLU A 169 -9.62 15.21 -14.11
CA GLU A 169 -9.07 15.94 -15.26
C GLU A 169 -7.75 15.33 -15.80
N THR A 170 -6.78 15.08 -14.92
CA THR A 170 -5.47 14.46 -15.26
C THR A 170 -5.14 13.32 -14.32
N LEU A 171 -3.95 12.71 -14.41
CA LEU A 171 -3.44 11.71 -13.44
C LEU A 171 -2.53 12.33 -12.35
N ASP A 172 -2.37 13.65 -12.34
CA ASP A 172 -1.53 14.34 -11.35
C ASP A 172 -2.21 14.39 -9.98
N ALA A 173 -1.42 14.40 -8.91
CA ALA A 173 -1.94 14.33 -7.54
C ALA A 173 -2.90 15.49 -7.21
N GLY A 174 -2.64 16.71 -7.68
CA GLY A 174 -3.51 17.87 -7.45
C GLY A 174 -4.58 18.10 -8.52
N SER A 175 -4.93 17.10 -9.34
CA SER A 175 -5.92 17.23 -10.41
C SER A 175 -7.29 17.65 -9.88
N LYS A 176 -8.03 18.45 -10.66
CA LYS A 176 -9.47 18.64 -10.42
C LYS A 176 -10.20 17.30 -10.54
N PHE A 177 -11.23 17.12 -9.72
CA PHE A 177 -12.07 15.93 -9.75
C PHE A 177 -13.48 16.19 -9.19
N ALA A 178 -14.40 15.30 -9.52
CA ALA A 178 -15.65 15.08 -8.81
C ALA A 178 -15.76 13.59 -8.47
N ALA A 179 -16.07 13.27 -7.22
CA ALA A 179 -16.15 11.90 -6.70
C ALA A 179 -17.46 11.70 -5.92
N LEU A 180 -18.05 10.52 -6.07
CA LEU A 180 -19.19 10.05 -5.28
C LEU A 180 -18.83 8.68 -4.74
N TYR A 181 -18.77 8.55 -3.42
CA TYR A 181 -18.25 7.35 -2.76
C TYR A 181 -19.04 6.97 -1.52
N MET A 182 -19.00 5.67 -1.20
CA MET A 182 -19.38 5.14 0.09
C MET A 182 -18.19 5.20 1.03
N THR A 183 -18.45 5.49 2.30
CA THR A 183 -17.47 5.34 3.38
C THR A 183 -17.81 4.14 4.26
N SER A 184 -16.89 3.70 5.12
CA SER A 184 -17.17 2.59 6.05
C SER A 184 -18.21 2.96 7.11
N ASP A 185 -18.17 4.19 7.68
CA ASP A 185 -19.06 4.59 8.78
C ASP A 185 -19.69 6.00 8.64
N ASN A 186 -19.31 6.76 7.61
CA ASN A 186 -19.78 8.13 7.38
C ASN A 186 -20.77 8.26 6.21
N GLY A 187 -21.36 7.14 5.77
CA GLY A 187 -22.35 7.10 4.69
C GLY A 187 -21.81 7.42 3.29
N CYS A 188 -22.69 7.86 2.40
CA CYS A 188 -22.36 8.29 1.03
C CYS A 188 -21.97 9.77 1.00
N ARG A 189 -20.90 10.11 0.26
CA ARG A 189 -20.36 11.47 0.15
C ARG A 189 -20.06 11.89 -1.28
N PHE A 190 -20.32 13.16 -1.56
CA PHE A 190 -19.81 13.86 -2.74
C PHE A 190 -18.65 14.79 -2.37
N GLN A 191 -17.50 14.58 -3.02
CA GLN A 191 -16.30 15.39 -2.84
C GLN A 191 -15.78 15.90 -4.18
N SER A 192 -15.25 17.12 -4.20
CA SER A 192 -14.70 17.70 -5.42
C SER A 192 -13.51 18.62 -5.16
N ARG A 193 -12.57 18.61 -6.09
CA ARG A 193 -11.50 19.62 -6.20
C ARG A 193 -11.77 20.46 -7.44
N SER A 194 -12.08 21.75 -7.24
CA SER A 194 -12.45 22.68 -8.31
C SER A 194 -11.26 23.39 -8.95
N SER A 195 -10.11 23.47 -8.26
CA SER A 195 -8.88 24.09 -8.74
C SER A 195 -7.70 23.14 -8.60
N THR A 196 -6.76 23.18 -9.54
CA THR A 196 -5.56 22.36 -9.47
C THR A 196 -4.73 22.74 -8.24
N ASN A 197 -4.23 21.74 -7.50
CA ASN A 197 -3.44 21.89 -6.27
C ASN A 197 -4.14 22.70 -5.17
N SER A 198 -5.47 22.63 -5.06
CA SER A 198 -6.22 23.17 -3.91
C SER A 198 -6.77 22.04 -3.06
N SER A 199 -7.04 22.29 -1.78
CA SER A 199 -7.87 21.38 -0.99
C SER A 199 -9.20 21.13 -1.69
N ALA A 200 -9.68 19.89 -1.58
CA ALA A 200 -11.01 19.49 -1.98
C ALA A 200 -12.06 20.06 -1.02
N THR A 201 -13.30 19.99 -1.46
CA THR A 201 -14.50 20.33 -0.70
C THR A 201 -15.41 19.12 -0.68
N SER A 202 -16.06 18.85 0.45
CA SER A 202 -17.06 17.80 0.56
C SER A 202 -18.40 18.38 0.98
N ASP A 203 -19.43 17.64 0.64
CA ASP A 203 -20.86 17.77 0.93
C ASP A 203 -21.30 17.84 2.40
N SER A 204 -20.47 18.29 3.36
CA SER A 204 -20.95 18.51 4.74
C SER A 204 -22.14 19.49 4.81
N ASP A 205 -22.40 20.27 3.75
CA ASP A 205 -23.52 21.21 3.65
C ASP A 205 -24.58 20.86 2.56
N VAL A 206 -24.38 19.83 1.72
CA VAL A 206 -25.28 19.51 0.59
C VAL A 206 -25.52 18.00 0.48
N THR A 207 -26.58 17.52 1.12
CA THR A 207 -27.14 16.14 1.02
C THR A 207 -26.35 15.05 1.74
N THR A 208 -26.40 15.07 3.07
CA THR A 208 -26.02 13.91 3.89
C THR A 208 -27.01 12.76 3.64
N LEU A 209 -26.54 11.71 2.99
CA LEU A 209 -27.19 10.39 3.05
C LEU A 209 -26.45 9.53 4.08
N ALA A 210 -26.37 10.02 5.33
CA ALA A 210 -25.67 9.33 6.42
C ALA A 210 -26.21 7.90 6.63
N ASP A 211 -27.49 7.69 6.36
CA ASP A 211 -28.15 6.39 6.52
C ASP A 211 -27.99 5.45 5.30
N VAL A 212 -27.19 5.83 4.30
CA VAL A 212 -26.91 4.97 3.15
C VAL A 212 -25.68 4.11 3.44
N ASN A 213 -25.92 2.80 3.42
CA ASN A 213 -24.92 1.77 3.69
C ASN A 213 -24.66 0.95 2.43
N THR A 214 -23.50 0.29 2.36
CA THR A 214 -23.24 -0.72 1.33
C THR A 214 -24.10 -1.98 1.55
N PRO A 215 -24.54 -2.67 0.49
CA PRO A 215 -24.27 -2.39 -0.91
C PRO A 215 -25.14 -1.25 -1.49
N HIS A 216 -24.55 -0.33 -2.25
CA HIS A 216 -25.28 0.79 -2.85
C HIS A 216 -24.79 1.16 -4.24
N TRP A 217 -25.70 1.66 -5.10
CA TRP A 217 -25.34 2.17 -6.42
C TRP A 217 -24.95 3.64 -6.35
N VAL A 218 -23.80 3.97 -6.92
CA VAL A 218 -23.33 5.35 -7.09
C VAL A 218 -23.22 5.66 -8.58
N LYS A 219 -23.55 6.89 -8.95
CA LYS A 219 -23.50 7.38 -10.32
C LYS A 219 -22.99 8.82 -10.37
N LEU A 220 -22.07 9.08 -11.29
CA LEU A 220 -21.68 10.44 -11.67
C LEU A 220 -21.92 10.66 -13.16
N GLU A 221 -22.36 11.87 -13.50
CA GLU A 221 -22.53 12.33 -14.87
C GLU A 221 -21.70 13.59 -15.09
N ARG A 222 -20.98 13.65 -16.21
CA ARG A 222 -20.28 14.84 -16.69
C ARG A 222 -21.03 15.36 -17.91
N ILE A 223 -21.38 16.64 -17.88
CA ILE A 223 -22.02 17.36 -18.99
C ILE A 223 -21.18 18.61 -19.32
N GLY A 224 -20.90 18.84 -20.60
CA GLY A 224 -20.10 19.96 -21.14
C GLY A 224 -18.74 19.53 -21.65
#